data_AF-A0A2V5IBB3-F1
#
_entry.id   AF-A0A2V5IBB3-F1
#
_cell.length_a   1.000
_cell.length_b   1.000
_cell.length_c   1.000
_cell.angle_alpha   90.00
_cell.angle_beta   90.00
_cell.angle_gamma   90.00
#
_symmetry.space_group_name_H-M   'P 1'
#
loop_
_entity.id
_entity.type
_entity.pdbx_description
1 polymer ?
#
loop_
_entity_poly.entity_id
_entity_poly.type
_entity_poly.pdbx_seq_one_letter_code
_entity_poly.pdbx_strand_id
1 'polypeptide(L)'
;MPILRPTGQEPRLPAPLGGPHKMFDGSFVIEFLQVPADLDATVLMRATYFGAHALTKLGKQHPQAPPLHIHFYQAESFIVESGAAGTTTTYDVIDTIHTTEGAYPQTPSRGGRAPPLPARSADGVTVIPPYLPHTFWPVSPDDPFWSTTEGQAYANTLPAGRHTDTTLLIWGHPKTHSGPPTGTFTSDFPPDMDAAFFLGMLSLVDAVHGQRLAMSPGLGATLMATQTASGAAMILAPKAWWLGPLRWAIPWYMQVVLEWTRKVFDRRSVVQLVEDAIAKEVVRKQ
;
A
#
# COMPACT_ATOMS: atom_id res chain seq x y z
N MET A 1 8.84 -0.92 25.90
CA MET A 1 9.49 0.29 25.35
C MET A 1 8.41 1.09 24.66
N PRO A 2 8.39 2.44 24.76
CA PRO A 2 7.41 3.23 24.01
C PRO A 2 7.59 2.91 22.52
N ILE A 3 6.50 2.56 21.85
CA ILE A 3 6.50 2.36 20.40
C ILE A 3 6.77 3.73 19.80
N LEU A 4 7.96 3.94 19.24
CA LEU A 4 8.28 5.21 18.61
C LEU A 4 7.51 5.37 17.30
N ARG A 5 6.99 6.58 17.11
CA ARG A 5 6.27 7.03 15.92
C ARG A 5 7.28 7.64 14.94
N PRO A 6 7.21 7.33 13.63
CA PRO A 6 8.02 8.04 12.65
C PRO A 6 7.65 9.53 12.61
N THR A 7 8.66 10.37 12.45
CA THR A 7 8.54 11.84 12.47
C THR A 7 8.26 12.42 11.09
N GLY A 8 8.54 11.66 10.03
CA GLY A 8 8.58 12.14 8.66
C GLY A 8 9.85 12.95 8.34
N GLN A 9 10.70 13.23 9.32
CA GLN A 9 11.96 13.94 9.11
C GLN A 9 13.14 12.98 8.94
N GLU A 10 12.87 11.67 8.87
CA GLU A 10 13.87 10.67 8.57
C GLU A 10 14.54 10.97 7.22
N PRO A 11 15.87 10.80 7.12
CA PRO A 11 16.56 10.99 5.86
C PRO A 11 16.06 9.97 4.83
N ARG A 12 16.01 10.38 3.56
CA ARG A 12 15.73 9.45 2.47
C ARG A 12 16.86 8.44 2.35
N LEU A 13 16.52 7.23 1.90
CA LEU A 13 17.51 6.25 1.50
C LEU A 13 18.39 6.82 0.35
N PRO A 14 19.63 6.34 0.17
CA PRO A 14 20.44 6.70 -0.98
C PRO A 14 19.75 6.38 -2.31
N ALA A 15 20.14 7.10 -3.36
CA ALA A 15 19.72 6.77 -4.72
C ALA A 15 20.22 5.36 -5.11
N PRO A 16 19.46 4.61 -5.94
CA PRO A 16 18.21 5.01 -6.59
C PRO A 16 16.95 4.82 -5.71
N LEU A 17 17.06 4.24 -4.53
CA LEU A 17 15.89 3.82 -3.75
C LEU A 17 15.11 5.00 -3.15
N GLY A 18 15.78 6.01 -2.58
CA GLY A 18 15.13 7.03 -1.75
C GLY A 18 14.07 7.92 -2.42
N GLY A 19 14.07 8.07 -3.74
CA GLY A 19 13.14 8.96 -4.45
C GLY A 19 13.51 10.46 -4.39
N PRO A 20 12.62 11.35 -4.85
CA PRO A 20 11.19 11.12 -5.05
C PRO A 20 10.91 10.44 -6.39
N HIS A 21 10.09 9.39 -6.36
CA HIS A 21 9.67 8.67 -7.55
C HIS A 21 8.29 9.16 -7.98
N LYS A 22 8.23 9.94 -9.06
CA LYS A 22 6.98 10.38 -9.69
C LYS A 22 6.40 9.25 -10.54
N MET A 23 5.20 8.82 -10.18
CA MET A 23 4.46 7.73 -10.81
C MET A 23 3.05 8.20 -11.19
N PHE A 24 2.37 7.44 -12.04
CA PHE A 24 0.99 7.65 -12.48
C PHE A 24 0.78 9.05 -13.06
N ASP A 25 1.55 9.37 -14.10
CA ASP A 25 1.58 10.69 -14.74
C ASP A 25 1.91 11.85 -13.79
N GLY A 26 2.58 11.53 -12.67
CA GLY A 26 2.96 12.50 -11.66
C GLY A 26 1.84 12.84 -10.67
N SER A 27 0.73 12.08 -10.65
CA SER A 27 -0.32 12.24 -9.63
C SER A 27 0.12 11.75 -8.25
N PHE A 28 1.12 10.86 -8.22
CA PHE A 28 1.59 10.18 -7.04
C PHE A 28 3.12 10.25 -6.95
N VAL A 29 3.63 10.54 -5.77
CA VAL A 29 5.05 10.51 -5.44
C VAL A 29 5.26 9.55 -4.28
N ILE A 30 6.27 8.70 -4.40
CA ILE A 30 6.75 7.89 -3.28
C ILE A 30 8.23 8.17 -2.99
N GLU A 31 8.53 8.32 -1.71
CA GLU A 31 9.86 8.46 -1.16
C GLU A 31 10.09 7.35 -0.13
N PHE A 32 11.28 6.77 -0.15
CA PHE A 32 11.67 5.73 0.81
C PHE A 32 12.62 6.33 1.84
N LEU A 33 12.23 6.23 3.10
CA LEU A 33 12.92 6.85 4.23
C LEU A 33 13.73 5.80 4.99
N GLN A 34 14.80 6.25 5.63
CA GLN A 34 15.56 5.43 6.56
C GLN A 34 14.66 5.02 7.73
N VAL A 35 14.51 3.72 7.95
CA VAL A 35 13.77 3.19 9.10
C VAL A 35 14.56 3.53 10.37
N PRO A 36 13.95 4.22 11.35
CA PRO A 36 14.55 4.42 12.67
C PRO A 36 14.83 3.07 13.35
N ALA A 37 15.95 2.95 14.06
CA ALA A 37 16.38 1.67 14.66
C ALA A 37 15.40 1.11 15.71
N ASP A 38 14.55 1.96 16.26
CA ASP A 38 13.54 1.67 17.28
C ASP A 38 12.12 1.57 16.71
N LEU A 39 11.94 1.82 15.40
CA LEU A 39 10.68 1.58 14.72
C LEU A 39 10.61 0.11 14.29
N ASP A 40 9.54 -0.57 14.69
CA ASP A 40 9.24 -1.94 14.23
C ASP A 40 8.75 -1.91 12.78
N ALA A 41 9.69 -1.75 11.84
CA ALA A 41 9.41 -1.62 10.42
C ALA A 41 10.52 -2.25 9.57
N THR A 42 10.12 -2.74 8.40
CA THR A 42 11.01 -3.27 7.34
C THR A 42 11.14 -2.29 6.18
N VAL A 43 10.20 -1.36 6.07
CA VAL A 43 10.19 -0.27 5.11
C VAL A 43 9.46 0.92 5.73
N LEU A 44 9.90 2.14 5.43
CA LEU A 44 9.19 3.37 5.73
C LEU A 44 9.07 4.18 4.44
N MET A 45 7.84 4.56 4.09
CA MET A 45 7.51 5.24 2.85
C MET A 45 6.75 6.51 3.16
N ARG A 46 7.11 7.61 2.49
CA ARG A 46 6.25 8.78 2.36
C ARG A 46 5.58 8.74 1.00
N ALA A 47 4.26 8.69 1.00
CA ALA A 47 3.43 8.62 -0.19
C ALA A 47 2.59 9.90 -0.30
N THR A 48 2.69 10.62 -1.42
CA THR A 48 1.98 11.88 -1.66
C THR A 48 1.10 11.78 -2.89
N TYR A 49 -0.17 12.10 -2.76
CA TYR A 49 -1.08 12.34 -3.88
C TYR A 49 -1.28 13.84 -4.07
N PHE A 50 -1.11 14.33 -5.30
CA PHE A 50 -1.33 15.74 -5.58
C PHE A 50 -2.82 16.06 -5.67
N GLY A 51 -3.33 16.89 -4.77
CA GLY A 51 -4.77 17.13 -4.59
C GLY A 51 -5.43 17.89 -5.75
N ALA A 52 -4.63 18.65 -6.51
CA ALA A 52 -5.07 19.31 -7.74
C ALA A 52 -5.02 18.41 -8.99
N HIS A 53 -4.40 17.23 -8.91
CA HIS A 53 -4.21 16.38 -10.08
C HIS A 53 -5.53 15.70 -10.52
N ALA A 54 -5.73 15.56 -11.84
CA ALA A 54 -6.96 14.99 -12.39
C ALA A 54 -7.23 13.56 -11.91
N LEU A 55 -6.19 12.72 -11.83
CA LEU A 55 -6.31 11.34 -11.34
C LEU A 55 -6.77 11.26 -9.88
N THR A 56 -6.45 12.24 -9.04
CA THR A 56 -6.87 12.26 -7.62
C THR A 56 -8.39 12.34 -7.47
N LYS A 57 -9.08 12.96 -8.44
CA LYS A 57 -10.55 13.02 -8.48
C LYS A 57 -11.21 11.65 -8.62
N LEU A 58 -10.48 10.66 -9.14
CA LEU A 58 -10.96 9.29 -9.31
C LEU A 58 -11.13 8.55 -7.98
N GLY A 59 -10.53 9.07 -6.90
CA GLY A 59 -10.61 8.48 -5.56
C GLY A 59 -10.17 7.01 -5.57
N LYS A 60 -11.09 6.11 -5.23
CA LYS A 60 -10.89 4.65 -5.26
C LYS A 60 -10.48 4.08 -6.62
N GLN A 61 -10.76 4.79 -7.70
CA GLN A 61 -10.38 4.38 -9.06
C GLN A 61 -9.04 4.98 -9.49
N HIS A 62 -8.32 5.68 -8.60
CA HIS A 62 -6.96 6.14 -8.87
C HIS A 62 -6.08 4.92 -9.24
N PRO A 63 -5.22 5.00 -10.27
CA PRO A 63 -4.48 3.83 -10.77
C PRO A 63 -3.46 3.25 -9.79
N GLN A 64 -2.98 4.05 -8.83
CA GLN A 64 -2.17 3.55 -7.71
C GLN A 64 -3.01 2.76 -6.70
N ALA A 65 -4.31 3.08 -6.53
CA ALA A 65 -5.14 2.47 -5.50
C ALA A 65 -5.23 0.96 -5.76
N PRO A 66 -4.62 0.11 -4.91
CA PRO A 66 -4.58 -1.31 -5.16
C PRO A 66 -6.00 -1.89 -5.09
N PRO A 67 -6.29 -2.99 -5.79
CA PRO A 67 -7.49 -3.77 -5.50
C PRO A 67 -7.56 -4.14 -4.00
N LEU A 68 -8.77 -4.42 -3.51
CA LEU A 68 -8.94 -4.91 -2.14
C LEU A 68 -8.12 -6.19 -1.96
N HIS A 69 -7.22 -6.21 -0.99
CA HIS A 69 -6.28 -7.30 -0.75
C HIS A 69 -6.11 -7.55 0.75
N ILE A 70 -5.40 -8.63 1.09
CA ILE A 70 -5.17 -9.08 2.45
C ILE A 70 -3.69 -9.49 2.59
N HIS A 71 -3.05 -9.14 3.71
CA HIS A 71 -1.74 -9.65 4.08
C HIS A 71 -1.90 -10.78 5.11
N PHE A 72 -1.19 -11.90 4.95
CA PHE A 72 -1.27 -13.03 5.88
C PHE A 72 -0.29 -12.95 7.04
N TYR A 73 0.84 -12.28 6.84
CA TYR A 73 1.97 -12.36 7.77
C TYR A 73 2.48 -11.00 8.24
N GLN A 74 2.16 -9.93 7.52
CA GLN A 74 2.64 -8.59 7.83
C GLN A 74 1.47 -7.68 8.21
N ALA A 75 1.66 -6.90 9.28
CA ALA A 75 0.84 -5.73 9.56
C ALA A 75 1.36 -4.53 8.78
N GLU A 76 0.48 -3.64 8.39
CA GLU A 76 0.82 -2.35 7.79
C GLU A 76 0.27 -1.23 8.67
N SER A 77 1.05 -0.19 8.86
CA SER A 77 0.66 0.96 9.67
C SER A 77 0.87 2.25 8.89
N PHE A 78 0.04 3.25 9.18
CA PHE A 78 0.17 4.55 8.53
C PHE A 78 -0.28 5.72 9.41
N ILE A 79 0.15 6.92 8.99
CA ILE A 79 -0.24 8.21 9.54
C ILE A 79 -0.53 9.16 8.37
N VAL A 80 -1.59 9.94 8.47
CA VAL A 80 -1.84 11.07 7.57
C VAL A 80 -1.06 12.27 8.08
N GLU A 81 -0.09 12.75 7.29
CA GLU A 81 0.69 13.97 7.59
C GLU A 81 -0.04 15.23 7.11
N SER A 82 -0.74 15.15 5.98
CA SER A 82 -1.53 16.25 5.39
C SER A 82 -2.67 15.71 4.54
N GLY A 83 -3.70 16.54 4.34
CA GLY A 83 -4.84 16.20 3.49
C GLY A 83 -5.69 15.06 4.07
N ALA A 84 -6.35 14.30 3.20
CA ALA A 84 -7.22 13.20 3.61
C ALA A 84 -6.98 11.96 2.74
N ALA A 85 -6.90 10.80 3.40
CA ALA A 85 -6.74 9.50 2.75
C ALA A 85 -7.91 8.59 3.09
N GLY A 86 -8.38 7.85 2.10
CA GLY A 86 -9.42 6.84 2.28
C GLY A 86 -8.81 5.46 2.44
N THR A 87 -9.39 4.68 3.34
CA THR A 87 -9.21 3.22 3.34
C THR A 87 -10.55 2.56 3.11
N THR A 88 -10.59 1.52 2.31
CA THR A 88 -11.71 0.58 2.31
C THR A 88 -11.26 -0.69 2.98
N THR A 89 -11.90 -1.08 4.08
CA THR A 89 -11.49 -2.23 4.89
C THR A 89 -12.63 -3.23 5.12
N THR A 90 -12.26 -4.40 5.64
CA THR A 90 -13.16 -5.52 5.98
C THR A 90 -13.81 -6.16 4.75
N TYR A 91 -14.53 -7.25 4.99
CA TYR A 91 -15.35 -7.90 3.96
C TYR A 91 -16.65 -7.15 3.66
N ASP A 92 -17.07 -6.23 4.53
CA ASP A 92 -18.24 -5.38 4.30
C ASP A 92 -17.92 -4.17 3.42
N VAL A 93 -16.63 -3.96 3.08
CA VAL A 93 -16.17 -2.88 2.20
C VAL A 93 -16.50 -1.53 2.84
N ILE A 94 -16.09 -1.37 4.09
CA ILE A 94 -16.36 -0.16 4.89
C ILE A 94 -15.29 0.86 4.56
N ASP A 95 -15.73 2.03 4.14
CA ASP A 95 -14.85 3.17 3.92
C ASP A 95 -14.63 3.95 5.21
N THR A 96 -13.38 4.35 5.43
CA THR A 96 -13.00 5.26 6.50
C THR A 96 -12.13 6.34 5.89
N ILE A 97 -12.47 7.61 6.15
CA ILE A 97 -11.63 8.75 5.81
C ILE A 97 -10.71 9.05 6.99
N HIS A 98 -9.42 9.08 6.74
CA HIS A 98 -8.39 9.41 7.70
C HIS A 98 -7.85 10.81 7.41
N THR A 99 -7.68 11.59 8.46
CA THR A 99 -7.12 12.95 8.45
C THR A 99 -6.05 13.06 9.53
N THR A 100 -5.40 14.21 9.62
CA THR A 100 -4.50 14.51 10.75
C THR A 100 -5.24 14.56 12.09
N GLU A 101 -6.55 14.81 12.10
CA GLU A 101 -7.34 15.00 13.31
C GLU A 101 -8.08 13.74 13.75
N GLY A 102 -8.54 12.92 12.81
CA GLY A 102 -9.44 11.80 13.10
C GLY A 102 -9.56 10.77 12.00
N ALA A 103 -10.32 9.72 12.32
CA ALA A 103 -10.77 8.68 11.38
C ALA A 103 -12.30 8.63 11.39
N TYR A 104 -12.91 8.72 10.21
CA TYR A 104 -14.35 8.90 10.04
C TYR A 104 -14.92 7.78 9.17
N PRO A 105 -15.52 6.74 9.76
CA PRO A 105 -16.22 5.70 9.01
C PRO A 105 -17.40 6.28 8.23
N GLN A 106 -17.44 6.04 6.93
CA GLN A 106 -18.47 6.59 6.02
C GLN A 106 -19.68 5.66 5.88
N THR A 107 -19.54 4.38 6.24
CA THR A 107 -20.63 3.40 6.17
C THR A 107 -20.75 2.65 7.49
N PRO A 108 -21.98 2.46 8.02
CA PRO A 108 -22.16 1.66 9.23
C PRO A 108 -21.82 0.19 8.97
N SER A 109 -21.14 -0.44 9.93
CA SER A 109 -20.85 -1.87 9.90
C SER A 109 -22.15 -2.68 9.93
N ARG A 110 -22.23 -3.76 9.15
CA ARG A 110 -23.30 -4.75 9.28
C ARG A 110 -22.99 -5.56 10.54
N GLY A 111 -23.58 -5.13 11.65
CA GLY A 111 -23.27 -5.60 13.01
C GLY A 111 -22.95 -7.10 13.12
N GLY A 112 -21.89 -7.40 13.87
CA GLY A 112 -21.56 -8.75 14.36
C GLY A 112 -20.85 -9.70 13.39
N ARG A 113 -20.54 -9.31 12.14
CA ARG A 113 -19.88 -10.19 11.16
C ARG A 113 -18.62 -9.63 10.50
N ALA A 114 -18.43 -8.32 10.49
CA ALA A 114 -17.18 -7.71 10.03
C ALA A 114 -16.10 -7.77 11.13
N PRO A 115 -14.82 -8.05 10.78
CA PRO A 115 -13.72 -7.76 11.69
C PRO A 115 -13.76 -6.29 12.11
N PRO A 116 -13.25 -5.95 13.31
CA PRO A 116 -13.23 -4.57 13.76
C PRO A 116 -12.50 -3.68 12.76
N LEU A 117 -12.96 -2.44 12.63
CA LEU A 117 -12.25 -1.43 11.85
C LEU A 117 -10.86 -1.19 12.46
N PRO A 118 -9.85 -0.83 11.63
CA PRO A 118 -8.57 -0.37 12.14
C PRO A 118 -8.75 0.71 13.20
N ALA A 119 -8.19 0.48 14.39
CA ALA A 119 -8.19 1.47 15.44
C ALA A 119 -7.05 2.48 15.20
N ARG A 120 -7.36 3.76 15.38
CA ARG A 120 -6.37 4.83 15.40
C ARG A 120 -5.89 5.06 16.83
N SER A 121 -4.57 5.06 17.05
CA SER A 121 -3.96 5.36 18.34
C SER A 121 -4.07 6.86 18.68
N ALA A 122 -3.78 7.22 19.94
CA ALA A 122 -3.71 8.60 20.38
C ALA A 122 -2.65 9.41 19.59
N ASP A 123 -1.58 8.73 19.16
CA ASP A 123 -0.50 9.32 18.36
C ASP A 123 -0.85 9.40 16.86
N GLY A 124 -2.07 9.06 16.48
CA GLY A 124 -2.59 9.17 15.13
C GLY A 124 -2.24 8.01 14.20
N VAL A 125 -1.64 6.94 14.74
CA VAL A 125 -1.26 5.73 13.98
C VAL A 125 -2.49 4.86 13.76
N THR A 126 -2.74 4.48 12.51
CA THR A 126 -3.73 3.45 12.17
C THR A 126 -3.00 2.17 11.79
N VAL A 127 -3.35 1.06 12.44
CA VAL A 127 -2.76 -0.26 12.18
C VAL A 127 -3.76 -1.14 11.43
N ILE A 128 -3.31 -1.70 10.31
CA ILE A 128 -3.99 -2.74 9.54
C ILE A 128 -3.35 -4.08 9.91
N PRO A 129 -4.01 -4.91 10.73
CA PRO A 129 -3.46 -6.19 11.13
C PRO A 129 -3.49 -7.21 9.97
N PRO A 130 -2.70 -8.30 10.08
CA PRO A 130 -2.84 -9.44 9.20
C PRO A 130 -4.29 -9.94 9.15
N TYR A 131 -4.65 -10.52 8.02
CA TYR A 131 -5.99 -11.03 7.70
C TYR A 131 -7.10 -9.98 7.63
N LEU A 132 -6.80 -8.68 7.69
CA LEU A 132 -7.78 -7.62 7.43
C LEU A 132 -7.76 -7.23 5.94
N PRO A 133 -8.86 -7.46 5.18
CA PRO A 133 -8.98 -6.90 3.84
C PRO A 133 -8.87 -5.39 3.86
N HIS A 134 -8.06 -4.81 2.99
CA HIS A 134 -7.91 -3.36 2.88
C HIS A 134 -7.46 -2.92 1.48
N THR A 135 -7.63 -1.63 1.22
CA THR A 135 -7.05 -0.86 0.13
C THR A 135 -6.96 0.61 0.54
N PHE A 136 -6.03 1.34 -0.04
CA PHE A 136 -5.79 2.77 0.14
C PHE A 136 -6.16 3.53 -1.11
N TRP A 137 -6.68 4.74 -0.94
CA TRP A 137 -7.02 5.62 -2.05
C TRP A 137 -6.97 7.09 -1.62
N PRO A 138 -6.66 8.02 -2.52
CA PRO A 138 -6.72 9.44 -2.21
C PRO A 138 -8.17 9.90 -2.11
N VAL A 139 -8.51 10.75 -1.14
CA VAL A 139 -9.88 11.29 -1.06
C VAL A 139 -10.08 12.32 -2.17
N SER A 140 -11.08 12.07 -3.02
CA SER A 140 -11.42 13.01 -4.09
C SER A 140 -11.87 14.34 -3.49
N PRO A 141 -11.53 15.50 -4.09
CA PRO A 141 -12.11 16.79 -3.71
C PRO A 141 -13.65 16.79 -3.75
N ASP A 142 -14.25 15.93 -4.56
CA ASP A 142 -15.70 15.82 -4.71
C ASP A 142 -16.31 14.68 -3.87
N ASP A 143 -15.53 14.09 -2.96
CA ASP A 143 -16.02 13.05 -2.05
C ASP A 143 -17.11 13.59 -1.10
N PRO A 144 -18.19 12.82 -0.84
CA PRO A 144 -19.26 13.23 0.08
C PRO A 144 -18.79 13.59 1.50
N PHE A 145 -17.65 13.05 1.96
CA PHE A 145 -17.06 13.41 3.25
C PHE A 145 -16.92 14.92 3.43
N TRP A 146 -16.54 15.65 2.38
CA TRP A 146 -16.34 17.10 2.46
C TRP A 146 -17.64 17.89 2.70
N SER A 147 -18.80 17.25 2.56
CA SER A 147 -20.10 17.85 2.86
C SER A 147 -20.57 17.58 4.29
N THR A 148 -19.89 16.73 5.07
CA THR A 148 -20.21 16.52 6.50
C THR A 148 -19.67 17.67 7.35
N THR A 149 -20.16 17.79 8.58
CA THR A 149 -19.66 18.78 9.54
C THR A 149 -18.15 18.63 9.78
N GLU A 150 -17.69 17.39 9.95
CA GLU A 150 -16.28 17.07 10.16
C GLU A 150 -15.43 17.38 8.93
N GLY A 151 -15.92 17.01 7.73
CA GLY A 151 -15.20 17.31 6.48
C GLY A 151 -15.10 18.79 6.19
N GLN A 152 -16.16 19.57 6.44
CA GLN A 152 -16.13 21.03 6.29
C GLN A 152 -15.18 21.68 7.30
N ALA A 153 -15.23 21.24 8.57
CA ALA A 153 -14.33 21.74 9.61
C ALA A 153 -12.87 21.48 9.24
N TYR A 154 -12.57 20.25 8.81
CA TYR A 154 -11.22 19.87 8.41
C TYR A 154 -10.75 20.59 7.14
N ALA A 155 -11.61 20.73 6.12
CA ALA A 155 -11.26 21.47 4.90
C ALA A 155 -10.83 22.91 5.19
N ASN A 156 -11.39 23.56 6.21
CA ASN A 156 -11.02 24.92 6.60
C ASN A 156 -9.64 25.02 7.27
N THR A 157 -9.06 23.90 7.75
CA THR A 157 -7.71 23.89 8.32
C THR A 157 -6.62 23.67 7.27
N LEU A 158 -7.02 23.25 6.06
CA LEU A 158 -6.10 22.86 5.00
C LEU A 158 -5.72 24.05 4.08
N PRO A 159 -4.44 24.17 3.67
CA PRO A 159 -3.94 25.32 2.90
C PRO A 159 -4.60 25.51 1.53
N ALA A 160 -5.07 24.42 0.88
CA ALA A 160 -5.80 24.46 -0.38
C ALA A 160 -7.19 23.81 -0.25
N GLY A 161 -7.75 23.77 0.97
CA GLY A 161 -8.99 23.08 1.28
C GLY A 161 -8.96 21.62 0.82
N ARG A 162 -10.06 21.17 0.21
CA ARG A 162 -10.24 19.83 -0.38
C ARG A 162 -9.27 19.47 -1.53
N HIS A 163 -8.49 20.42 -2.03
CA HIS A 163 -7.46 20.21 -3.05
C HIS A 163 -6.04 20.13 -2.48
N THR A 164 -5.90 20.10 -1.16
CA THR A 164 -4.59 19.94 -0.50
C THR A 164 -4.00 18.58 -0.80
N ASP A 165 -2.69 18.53 -1.02
CA ASP A 165 -1.97 17.28 -1.22
C ASP A 165 -2.11 16.36 -0.02
N THR A 166 -2.45 15.10 -0.30
CA THR A 166 -2.57 14.07 0.72
C THR A 166 -1.22 13.38 0.88
N THR A 167 -0.62 13.51 2.06
CA THR A 167 0.66 12.88 2.41
C THR A 167 0.45 11.83 3.50
N LEU A 168 0.96 10.63 3.26
CA LEU A 168 0.93 9.49 4.17
C LEU A 168 2.35 9.06 4.51
N LEU A 169 2.61 8.78 5.78
CA LEU A 169 3.71 7.91 6.19
C LEU A 169 3.17 6.50 6.35
N ILE A 170 3.78 5.53 5.68
CA ILE A 170 3.34 4.13 5.63
C ILE A 170 4.53 3.24 5.95
N TRP A 171 4.36 2.24 6.80
CA TRP A 171 5.39 1.25 7.08
C TRP A 171 4.82 -0.16 7.23
N GLY A 172 5.60 -1.13 6.75
CA GLY A 172 5.31 -2.56 6.90
C GLY A 172 6.11 -3.14 8.06
N HIS A 173 5.45 -3.89 8.95
CA HIS A 173 6.08 -4.57 10.07
C HIS A 173 6.80 -5.86 9.63
N PRO A 174 7.83 -6.35 10.34
CA PRO A 174 8.44 -7.66 10.01
C PRO A 174 7.41 -8.80 9.99
N LYS A 175 7.57 -9.79 9.09
CA LYS A 175 6.65 -10.94 8.98
C LYS A 175 6.62 -11.83 10.23
N THR A 176 7.69 -11.82 11.02
CA THR A 176 7.80 -12.57 12.27
C THR A 176 8.56 -11.77 13.31
N HIS A 177 7.97 -11.56 14.50
CA HIS A 177 8.66 -10.94 15.64
C HIS A 177 9.67 -11.89 16.34
N SER A 178 9.84 -13.11 15.85
CA SER A 178 10.51 -14.20 16.55
C SER A 178 11.73 -14.76 15.81
N GLY A 179 12.67 -13.91 15.42
CA GLY A 179 14.01 -14.34 15.01
C GLY A 179 14.64 -13.47 13.91
N PRO A 180 15.97 -13.51 13.78
CA PRO A 180 16.64 -12.88 12.65
C PRO A 180 16.16 -13.53 11.34
N PRO A 181 16.14 -12.77 10.23
CA PRO A 181 15.71 -13.28 8.94
C PRO A 181 16.49 -14.55 8.57
N THR A 182 15.79 -15.66 8.37
CA THR A 182 16.38 -16.99 8.09
C THR A 182 16.59 -17.25 6.59
N GLY A 183 16.86 -16.20 5.81
CA GLY A 183 17.22 -16.32 4.41
C GLY A 183 18.68 -16.72 4.23
N THR A 184 18.96 -17.67 3.33
CA THR A 184 20.32 -18.13 3.01
C THR A 184 20.98 -17.37 1.85
N PHE A 185 20.49 -16.18 1.49
CA PHE A 185 21.02 -15.41 0.36
C PHE A 185 21.89 -14.24 0.83
N THR A 186 23.12 -14.19 0.32
CA THR A 186 24.12 -13.11 0.46
C THR A 186 23.82 -11.92 -0.48
N SER A 187 22.59 -11.44 -0.45
CA SER A 187 22.21 -10.11 -0.94
C SER A 187 21.39 -9.52 0.19
N ASP A 188 21.74 -8.33 0.67
CA ASP A 188 21.17 -7.66 1.85
C ASP A 188 19.67 -7.26 1.73
N PHE A 189 18.85 -8.08 1.06
CA PHE A 189 17.41 -8.01 1.04
C PHE A 189 16.87 -8.84 2.21
N PRO A 190 16.26 -8.24 3.24
CA PRO A 190 15.52 -9.05 4.19
C PRO A 190 14.44 -9.85 3.43
N PRO A 191 14.02 -11.03 3.91
CA PRO A 191 12.86 -11.77 3.40
C PRO A 191 11.52 -11.00 3.51
N ASP A 192 11.60 -9.74 3.94
CA ASP A 192 10.52 -8.80 4.14
C ASP A 192 10.45 -7.78 3.00
N MET A 193 9.28 -7.20 2.78
CA MET A 193 9.03 -6.25 1.69
C MET A 193 9.69 -4.91 1.98
N ASP A 194 10.93 -4.75 1.53
CA ASP A 194 11.72 -3.53 1.72
C ASP A 194 11.45 -2.46 0.65
N ALA A 195 12.23 -1.37 0.69
CA ALA A 195 12.09 -0.26 -0.25
C ALA A 195 12.23 -0.68 -1.72
N ALA A 196 13.16 -1.58 -2.03
CA ALA A 196 13.38 -2.05 -3.39
C ALA A 196 12.19 -2.88 -3.88
N PHE A 197 11.68 -3.78 -3.04
CA PHE A 197 10.50 -4.57 -3.36
C PHE A 197 9.30 -3.68 -3.77
N PHE A 198 8.97 -2.69 -2.95
CA PHE A 198 7.87 -1.76 -3.23
C PHE A 198 8.16 -0.88 -4.45
N LEU A 199 9.38 -0.37 -4.60
CA LEU A 199 9.77 0.44 -5.76
C LEU A 199 9.63 -0.36 -7.06
N GLY A 200 10.14 -1.58 -7.11
CA GLY A 200 10.04 -2.46 -8.29
C GLY A 200 8.59 -2.78 -8.63
N MET A 201 7.79 -3.19 -7.63
CA MET A 201 6.38 -3.50 -7.83
C MET A 201 5.58 -2.29 -8.34
N LEU A 202 5.68 -1.14 -7.67
CA LEU A 202 4.94 0.07 -8.05
C LEU A 202 5.38 0.60 -9.42
N SER A 203 6.67 0.50 -9.76
CA SER A 203 7.18 0.90 -11.08
C SER A 203 6.61 0.04 -12.20
N LEU A 204 6.43 -1.27 -11.98
CA LEU A 204 5.77 -2.13 -12.97
C LEU A 204 4.29 -1.77 -13.15
N VAL A 205 3.57 -1.49 -12.05
CA VAL A 205 2.16 -1.09 -12.10
C VAL A 205 2.01 0.26 -12.83
N ASP A 206 2.87 1.24 -12.51
CA ASP A 206 2.93 2.52 -13.21
C ASP A 206 3.23 2.36 -14.70
N ALA A 207 4.20 1.50 -15.06
CA ALA A 207 4.57 1.27 -16.44
C ALA A 207 3.46 0.58 -17.25
N VAL A 208 2.68 -0.30 -16.64
CA VAL A 208 1.47 -0.88 -17.26
C VAL A 208 0.39 0.18 -17.43
N HIS A 209 0.13 0.99 -16.39
CA HIS A 209 -0.88 2.04 -16.45
C HIS A 209 -0.55 3.07 -17.54
N GLY A 210 0.69 3.57 -17.56
CA GLY A 210 1.20 4.50 -18.57
C GLY A 210 1.50 3.86 -19.92
N GLN A 211 1.05 2.62 -20.17
CA GLN A 211 1.17 1.88 -21.43
C GLN A 211 2.61 1.70 -21.95
N ARG A 212 3.62 1.86 -21.09
CA ARG A 212 5.03 1.57 -21.41
C ARG A 212 5.30 0.08 -21.43
N LEU A 213 4.54 -0.68 -20.65
CA LEU A 213 4.51 -2.15 -20.69
C LEU A 213 3.10 -2.63 -21.02
N ALA A 214 3.00 -3.61 -21.92
CA ALA A 214 1.76 -4.34 -22.13
C ALA A 214 1.63 -5.44 -21.05
N MET A 215 0.41 -5.66 -20.56
CA MET A 215 0.11 -6.78 -19.66
C MET A 215 0.20 -8.11 -20.43
N SER A 216 1.39 -8.71 -20.43
CA SER A 216 1.63 -10.05 -20.98
C SER A 216 1.44 -11.12 -19.90
N PRO A 217 1.23 -12.40 -20.27
CA PRO A 217 1.19 -13.49 -19.29
C PRO A 217 2.43 -13.56 -18.40
N GLY A 218 3.62 -13.27 -18.96
CA GLY A 218 4.88 -13.23 -18.21
C GLY A 218 4.92 -12.10 -17.18
N LEU A 219 4.51 -10.89 -17.57
CA LEU A 219 4.43 -9.75 -16.63
C LEU A 219 3.36 -9.98 -15.56
N GLY A 220 2.21 -10.53 -15.94
CA GLY A 220 1.18 -10.95 -14.99
C GLY A 220 1.73 -11.96 -13.98
N ALA A 221 2.48 -12.97 -14.44
CA ALA A 221 3.12 -13.95 -13.56
C ALA A 221 4.19 -13.32 -12.64
N THR A 222 4.94 -12.31 -13.11
CA THR A 222 5.86 -11.52 -12.27
C THR A 222 5.11 -10.76 -11.16
N LEU A 223 4.01 -10.09 -11.49
CA LEU A 223 3.18 -9.39 -10.49
C LEU A 223 2.53 -10.34 -9.49
N MET A 224 2.13 -11.55 -9.93
CA MET A 224 1.64 -12.58 -9.01
C MET A 224 2.76 -13.12 -8.12
N ALA A 225 3.97 -13.27 -8.65
CA ALA A 225 5.12 -13.70 -7.85
C ALA A 225 5.49 -12.68 -6.75
N THR A 226 5.39 -11.37 -7.02
CA THR A 226 5.54 -10.35 -5.98
C THR A 226 4.42 -10.45 -4.94
N GLN A 227 3.17 -10.66 -5.35
CA GLN A 227 2.06 -10.88 -4.41
C GLN A 227 2.27 -12.13 -3.52
N THR A 228 2.67 -13.27 -4.08
CA THR A 228 2.92 -14.48 -3.28
C THR A 228 4.11 -14.28 -2.34
N ALA A 229 5.19 -13.62 -2.79
CA ALA A 229 6.35 -13.32 -1.94
C ALA A 229 6.02 -12.39 -0.78
N SER A 230 5.08 -11.46 -0.98
CA SER A 230 4.54 -10.61 0.09
C SER A 230 3.63 -11.35 1.08
N GLY A 231 3.19 -12.57 0.75
CA GLY A 231 2.13 -13.24 1.49
C GLY A 231 0.84 -12.44 1.45
N ALA A 232 0.52 -11.89 0.27
CA ALA A 232 -0.70 -11.13 0.05
C ALA A 232 -1.59 -11.79 -1.00
N ALA A 233 -2.89 -11.70 -0.81
CA ALA A 233 -3.88 -12.18 -1.77
C ALA A 233 -4.89 -11.09 -2.12
N MET A 234 -5.36 -11.09 -3.37
CA MET A 234 -6.51 -10.26 -3.75
C MET A 234 -7.81 -10.84 -3.16
N ILE A 235 -8.79 -9.98 -2.95
CA ILE A 235 -10.11 -10.38 -2.46
C ILE A 235 -11.12 -10.36 -3.62
N LEU A 236 -11.75 -11.51 -3.87
CA LEU A 236 -12.87 -11.62 -4.79
C LEU A 236 -14.20 -11.63 -4.03
N ALA A 237 -15.18 -10.91 -4.57
CA ALA A 237 -16.54 -10.84 -4.04
C ALA A 237 -16.59 -10.64 -2.51
N PRO A 238 -16.03 -9.54 -1.96
CA PRO A 238 -15.88 -9.36 -0.52
C PRO A 238 -17.19 -9.54 0.27
N LYS A 239 -18.30 -9.04 -0.30
CA LYS A 239 -19.64 -9.09 0.31
C LYS A 239 -20.34 -10.47 0.24
N ALA A 240 -19.78 -11.44 -0.50
CA ALA A 240 -20.30 -12.80 -0.58
C ALA A 240 -19.87 -13.60 0.67
N TRP A 241 -20.43 -13.25 1.82
CA TRP A 241 -20.05 -13.80 3.14
C TRP A 241 -20.14 -15.33 3.22
N TRP A 242 -21.05 -15.94 2.46
CA TRP A 242 -21.26 -17.39 2.39
C TRP A 242 -20.07 -18.14 1.77
N LEU A 243 -19.19 -17.45 1.04
CA LEU A 243 -17.93 -18.02 0.54
C LEU A 243 -16.88 -18.20 1.66
N GLY A 244 -17.04 -17.54 2.80
CA GLY A 244 -16.09 -17.62 3.91
C GLY A 244 -14.65 -17.32 3.46
N PRO A 245 -13.68 -18.20 3.75
CA PRO A 245 -12.29 -18.08 3.29
C PRO A 245 -12.08 -18.13 1.76
N LEU A 246 -13.03 -18.66 0.98
CA LEU A 246 -12.85 -18.81 -0.48
C LEU A 246 -12.65 -17.46 -1.20
N ARG A 247 -13.10 -16.35 -0.59
CA ARG A 247 -12.91 -14.99 -1.11
C ARG A 247 -11.44 -14.60 -1.34
N TRP A 248 -10.53 -15.12 -0.53
CA TRP A 248 -9.08 -14.94 -0.68
C TRP A 248 -8.35 -16.23 -1.06
N ALA A 249 -8.86 -17.40 -0.65
CA ALA A 249 -8.18 -18.66 -0.92
C ALA A 249 -8.13 -18.97 -2.42
N ILE A 250 -9.20 -18.70 -3.17
CA ILE A 250 -9.21 -18.92 -4.63
C ILE A 250 -8.13 -18.05 -5.32
N PRO A 251 -8.10 -16.72 -5.13
CA PRO A 251 -7.01 -15.88 -5.64
C PRO A 251 -5.63 -16.36 -5.21
N TRP A 252 -5.45 -16.73 -3.94
CA TRP A 252 -4.18 -17.21 -3.41
C TRP A 252 -3.69 -18.47 -4.13
N TYR A 253 -4.55 -19.49 -4.28
CA TYR A 253 -4.16 -20.70 -5.00
C TYR A 253 -3.83 -20.42 -6.46
N MET A 254 -4.55 -19.51 -7.12
CA MET A 254 -4.23 -19.10 -8.49
C MET A 254 -2.87 -18.39 -8.56
N GLN A 255 -2.57 -17.48 -7.63
CA GLN A 255 -1.27 -16.81 -7.52
C GLN A 255 -0.13 -17.80 -7.34
N VAL A 256 -0.30 -18.78 -6.44
CA VAL A 256 0.70 -19.83 -6.17
C VAL A 256 0.93 -20.71 -7.41
N VAL A 257 -0.14 -21.10 -8.13
CA VAL A 257 0.00 -21.87 -9.37
C VAL A 257 0.73 -21.06 -10.43
N LEU A 258 0.38 -19.78 -10.61
CA LEU A 258 1.05 -18.90 -11.57
C LEU A 258 2.53 -18.69 -11.23
N GLU A 259 2.87 -18.52 -9.95
CA GLU A 259 4.25 -18.43 -9.50
C GLU A 259 5.01 -19.75 -9.75
N TRP A 260 4.40 -20.89 -9.46
CA TRP A 260 4.99 -22.20 -9.73
C TRP A 260 5.24 -22.38 -11.22
N THR A 261 4.26 -22.09 -12.07
CA THR A 261 4.40 -22.12 -13.53
C THR A 261 5.51 -21.18 -13.98
N ARG A 262 5.56 -19.95 -13.45
CA ARG A 262 6.65 -19.00 -13.74
C ARG A 262 8.00 -19.62 -13.42
N LYS A 263 8.19 -20.21 -12.24
CA LYS A 263 9.47 -20.83 -11.84
C LYS A 263 9.92 -21.96 -12.77
N VAL A 264 8.98 -22.68 -13.40
CA VAL A 264 9.29 -23.72 -14.39
C VAL A 264 9.86 -23.11 -15.68
N PHE A 265 9.30 -22.00 -16.15
CA PHE A 265 9.68 -21.38 -17.44
C PHE A 265 10.73 -20.26 -17.32
N ASP A 266 10.74 -19.57 -16.18
CA ASP A 266 11.61 -18.44 -15.84
C ASP A 266 12.14 -18.68 -14.42
N ARG A 267 13.39 -19.15 -14.35
CA ARG A 267 14.04 -19.56 -13.10
C ARG A 267 14.49 -18.38 -12.24
N ARG A 268 14.25 -17.13 -12.67
CA ARG A 268 14.63 -15.95 -11.89
C ARG A 268 13.94 -15.94 -10.53
N SER A 269 14.67 -15.52 -9.50
CA SER A 269 14.11 -15.26 -8.18
C SER A 269 13.26 -13.98 -8.18
N VAL A 270 12.44 -13.78 -7.14
CA VAL A 270 11.68 -12.53 -7.01
C VAL A 270 12.60 -11.32 -6.85
N VAL A 271 13.75 -11.49 -6.18
CA VAL A 271 14.80 -10.46 -6.08
C VAL A 271 15.27 -10.04 -7.46
N GLN A 272 15.63 -11.00 -8.32
CA GLN A 272 16.07 -10.69 -9.69
C GLN A 272 14.97 -9.99 -10.51
N LEU A 273 13.70 -10.36 -10.32
CA LEU A 273 12.58 -9.68 -10.98
C LEU A 273 12.43 -8.23 -10.52
N VAL A 274 12.61 -7.96 -9.22
CA VAL A 274 12.57 -6.62 -8.64
C VAL A 274 13.75 -5.78 -9.14
N GLU A 275 14.97 -6.34 -9.11
CA GLU A 275 16.18 -5.68 -9.62
C GLU A 275 16.03 -5.31 -11.11
N ASP A 276 15.52 -6.25 -11.93
CA ASP A 276 15.26 -6.01 -13.35
C ASP A 276 14.22 -4.91 -13.56
N ALA A 277 13.16 -4.87 -12.75
CA ALA A 277 12.14 -3.84 -12.79
C ALA A 277 12.72 -2.46 -12.46
N ILE A 278 13.52 -2.35 -11.39
CA ILE A 278 14.17 -1.10 -10.99
C ILE A 278 15.16 -0.64 -12.07
N ALA A 279 16.02 -1.55 -12.54
CA ALA A 279 17.00 -1.23 -13.57
C ALA A 279 16.33 -0.70 -14.85
N LYS A 280 15.20 -1.30 -15.23
CA LYS A 280 14.49 -0.94 -16.46
C LYS A 280 13.62 0.30 -16.33
N GLU A 281 12.81 0.40 -15.28
CA GLU A 281 11.75 1.40 -15.17
C GLU A 281 12.12 2.61 -14.29
N VAL A 282 13.16 2.48 -13.46
CA VAL A 282 13.64 3.57 -12.59
C VAL A 282 14.97 4.12 -13.10
N VAL A 283 16.00 3.28 -13.21
CA VAL A 283 17.36 3.75 -13.51
C VAL A 283 17.48 4.26 -14.94
N ARG A 284 16.98 3.51 -15.94
CA ARG A 284 17.02 3.94 -17.36
C ARG A 284 16.10 5.13 -17.69
N LYS A 285 15.20 5.51 -16.77
CA LYS A 285 14.28 6.64 -16.92
C LYS A 285 14.93 7.98 -16.51
N GLN A 286 15.96 7.93 -15.65
CA GLN A 286 16.73 9.09 -15.22
C GLN A 286 17.72 9.52 -16.31
#